data_AF-A0A842WIG5-F1
#
_entry.id   AF-A0A842WIG5-F1
#
_cell.length_a   1.000
_cell.length_b   1.000
_cell.length_c   1.000
_cell.angle_alpha   90.00
_cell.angle_beta   90.00
_cell.angle_gamma   90.00
#
_symmetry.space_group_name_H-M   'P 1'
#
loop_
_entity.id
_entity.type
_entity.pdbx_description
1 polymer ?
#
loop_
_entity_poly.entity_id
_entity_poly.type
_entity_poly.pdbx_seq_one_letter_code
_entity_poly.pdbx_strand_id
1 'polypeptide(L)'
;MKTTASSEMEMIELLYSLGIPAEAVLVSRHGKLFPETAQISKSGEAEIIFYKHKPPQFRPGEPPSHWKRAAYSPNCAYCKSAPAVYLPYAAQHLCPKHFRRLFEKRVKRTVRSYGMVKKGERAGVALSGGKDSYSLLHALISLREALPFELVAITVDEGIPGYRNRAIEVSKKRCRELGIEQHIYSFREEHGKTIEEIADQGKENPCSYCGVLRRKILNSKARELGLDKIAIGHNLDDVAQTAMLNLIRNEPLRFARFNEPLIENEKLIPRIRPLRDIREKEVAAYAFLHGHNYDSGRCPHAATALRWSVRHELNSLEDQYPGTKSRIASSFNTLQGIVKDSLKEKRLELNECRICGEPCSEEVCMACKMLSDL
;
A
#
# COMPACT_ATOMS: atom_id res chain seq x y z
N MET A 1 22.29 -6.16 -12.62
CA MET A 1 22.33 -5.37 -13.87
C MET A 1 22.70 -3.94 -13.50
N LYS A 2 23.80 -3.41 -14.04
CA LYS A 2 24.08 -1.97 -14.02
C LYS A 2 23.27 -1.37 -15.17
N THR A 3 22.25 -0.56 -14.87
CA THR A 3 21.52 0.21 -15.87
C THR A 3 21.92 1.67 -15.71
N THR A 4 22.59 2.19 -16.73
CA THR A 4 22.91 3.60 -16.90
C THR A 4 21.83 4.24 -17.77
N ALA A 5 21.05 5.17 -17.24
CA ALA A 5 20.10 5.97 -18.01
C ALA A 5 20.80 7.24 -18.53
N SER A 6 20.54 7.62 -19.78
CA SER A 6 21.30 8.61 -20.54
C SER A 6 20.58 9.96 -20.68
N SER A 7 19.35 10.04 -20.19
CA SER A 7 18.54 11.27 -20.15
C SER A 7 17.69 11.38 -18.87
N GLU A 8 17.26 12.60 -18.57
CA GLU A 8 16.44 12.92 -17.40
C GLU A 8 15.06 12.23 -17.42
N MET A 9 14.47 12.10 -18.62
CA MET A 9 13.19 11.42 -18.81
C MET A 9 13.31 9.91 -18.59
N GLU A 10 14.42 9.28 -19.01
CA GLU A 10 14.73 7.87 -18.75
C GLU A 10 14.99 7.59 -17.26
N MET A 11 15.54 8.54 -16.51
CA MET A 11 15.76 8.43 -15.06
C MET A 11 14.46 8.56 -14.27
N ILE A 12 13.58 9.49 -14.68
CA ILE A 12 12.24 9.63 -14.10
C ILE A 12 11.43 8.36 -14.38
N GLU A 13 11.46 7.83 -15.60
CA GLU A 13 10.85 6.53 -15.93
C GLU A 13 11.50 5.37 -15.17
N LEU A 14 12.81 5.39 -14.91
CA LEU A 14 13.49 4.41 -14.06
C LEU A 14 13.00 4.50 -12.60
N LEU A 15 12.85 5.70 -12.03
CA LEU A 15 12.34 5.88 -10.67
C LEU A 15 10.85 5.48 -10.56
N TYR A 16 10.02 5.92 -11.52
CA TYR A 16 8.62 5.51 -11.61
C TYR A 16 8.46 4.00 -11.84
N SER A 17 9.31 3.40 -12.67
CA SER A 17 9.32 1.95 -12.90
C SER A 17 9.91 1.17 -11.73
N LEU A 18 10.59 1.81 -10.77
CA LEU A 18 11.00 1.29 -9.46
C LEU A 18 9.97 1.56 -8.35
N GLY A 19 8.82 2.18 -8.68
CA GLY A 19 7.77 2.53 -7.72
C GLY A 19 8.17 3.62 -6.72
N ILE A 20 9.27 4.33 -7.01
CA ILE A 20 9.77 5.48 -6.27
C ILE A 20 9.19 6.70 -7.02
N PRO A 21 8.14 7.36 -6.51
CA PRO A 21 7.68 8.59 -7.17
C PRO A 21 8.87 9.56 -7.24
N ALA A 22 8.94 10.38 -8.29
CA ALA A 22 10.02 11.38 -8.43
C ALA A 22 10.14 12.30 -7.19
N GLU A 23 9.11 12.34 -6.35
CA GLU A 23 9.05 13.05 -5.07
C GLU A 23 9.53 12.23 -3.84
N ALA A 24 10.05 11.01 -3.99
CA ALA A 24 10.51 10.17 -2.87
C ALA A 24 12.00 10.35 -2.58
N VAL A 25 12.27 10.91 -1.40
CA VAL A 25 13.61 11.07 -0.83
C VAL A 25 14.20 9.69 -0.50
N LEU A 26 15.13 9.21 -1.32
CA LEU A 26 16.04 8.13 -0.96
C LEU A 26 17.46 8.70 -0.82
N VAL A 27 17.95 8.77 0.42
CA VAL A 27 19.34 9.18 0.68
C VAL A 27 20.26 8.00 0.42
N SER A 28 21.23 8.17 -0.49
CA SER A 28 22.21 7.13 -0.80
C SER A 28 23.40 7.12 0.18
N ARG A 29 24.20 6.06 0.11
CA ARG A 29 25.26 5.61 1.04
C ARG A 29 26.40 6.62 1.34
N HIS A 30 26.39 7.79 0.70
CA HIS A 30 27.34 8.89 0.93
C HIS A 30 26.70 10.16 1.52
N GLY A 31 25.47 10.09 2.04
CA GLY A 31 24.84 11.20 2.76
C GLY A 31 24.39 12.38 1.89
N LYS A 32 24.26 12.19 0.55
CA LYS A 32 23.65 13.20 -0.32
C LYS A 32 22.12 13.09 -0.28
N LEU A 33 21.50 14.17 0.19
CA LEU A 33 20.05 14.37 0.22
C LEU A 33 19.53 14.64 -1.19
N PHE A 34 18.38 14.09 -1.54
CA PHE A 34 17.65 14.45 -2.75
C PHE A 34 16.21 14.82 -2.37
N PRO A 35 15.83 16.12 -2.41
CA PRO A 35 14.43 16.54 -2.29
C PRO A 35 13.80 16.88 -3.65
N GLU A 36 12.56 16.42 -3.81
CA GLU A 36 11.38 16.92 -4.54
C GLU A 36 11.42 17.53 -5.96
N THR A 37 12.55 18.00 -6.48
CA THR A 37 12.71 18.35 -7.90
C THR A 37 14.19 18.31 -8.26
N ALA A 38 14.66 17.23 -8.88
CA ALA A 38 16.02 17.15 -9.39
C ALA A 38 16.02 16.87 -10.90
N GLN A 39 16.43 17.86 -11.69
CA GLN A 39 16.96 17.61 -13.03
C GLN A 39 18.42 17.17 -12.88
N ILE A 40 18.82 16.11 -13.59
CA ILE A 40 20.21 15.61 -13.61
C ILE A 40 20.84 16.03 -14.94
N SER A 41 21.91 16.82 -14.90
CA SER A 41 22.68 17.17 -16.12
C SER A 41 23.62 16.03 -16.53
N LYS A 42 23.88 15.96 -17.85
CA LYS A 42 24.42 14.82 -18.62
C LYS A 42 25.86 14.36 -18.31
N SER A 43 26.46 14.71 -17.19
CA SER A 43 27.86 14.33 -16.91
C SER A 43 28.12 14.17 -15.43
N GLY A 44 27.77 13.01 -14.85
CA GLY A 44 28.47 12.32 -13.74
C GLY A 44 28.78 13.03 -12.41
N GLU A 45 28.60 14.34 -12.29
CA GLU A 45 28.95 15.16 -11.14
C GLU A 45 27.72 15.94 -10.69
N ALA A 46 27.17 15.55 -9.53
CA ALA A 46 26.02 16.20 -8.94
C ALA A 46 26.45 17.38 -8.06
N GLU A 47 26.18 18.61 -8.52
CA GLU A 47 26.18 19.84 -7.69
C GLU A 47 24.79 20.03 -7.05
N ILE A 48 24.76 20.44 -5.78
CA ILE A 48 23.54 20.55 -4.96
C ILE A 48 23.24 22.03 -4.69
N ILE A 49 22.00 22.47 -4.95
CA ILE A 49 21.50 23.81 -4.58
C ILE A 49 20.32 23.64 -3.61
N PHE A 50 20.30 24.42 -2.53
CA PHE A 50 19.24 24.42 -1.51
C PHE A 50 18.37 25.69 -1.62
N TYR A 51 17.05 25.56 -1.45
CA TYR A 51 16.13 26.69 -1.27
C TYR A 51 15.58 26.75 0.15
N LYS A 52 15.48 27.96 0.72
CA LYS A 52 14.75 28.24 1.97
C LYS A 52 13.25 28.30 1.67
N HIS A 53 12.45 27.39 2.21
CA HIS A 53 11.01 27.63 2.32
C HIS A 53 10.73 28.70 3.40
N LYS A 54 10.19 29.84 2.98
CA LYS A 54 9.09 30.48 3.72
C LYS A 54 7.79 30.21 2.92
N PRO A 55 6.64 29.96 3.57
CA PRO A 55 5.37 29.69 2.90
C PRO A 55 4.95 30.91 2.03
N PRO A 56 4.11 30.69 1.00
CA PRO A 56 4.03 31.59 -0.14
C PRO A 56 3.30 32.89 0.19
N GLN A 57 3.97 34.00 -0.04
CA GLN A 57 3.37 35.16 -0.69
C GLN A 57 4.39 35.64 -1.71
N PHE A 58 4.34 35.15 -2.95
CA PHE A 58 5.18 35.71 -4.01
C PHE A 58 4.41 35.84 -5.32
N ARG A 59 4.43 37.06 -5.85
CA ARG A 59 3.96 37.43 -7.19
C ARG A 59 5.04 37.01 -8.20
N PRO A 60 4.69 36.64 -9.44
CA PRO A 60 5.67 36.22 -10.45
C PRO A 60 6.51 37.41 -10.90
N GLY A 61 7.84 37.27 -11.03
CA GLY A 61 8.62 38.29 -11.73
C GLY A 61 10.15 38.24 -11.66
N GLU A 62 10.80 38.00 -10.52
CA GLU A 62 12.27 38.11 -10.42
C GLU A 62 12.83 37.42 -9.15
N PRO A 63 13.93 36.65 -9.22
CA PRO A 63 14.58 36.10 -8.03
C PRO A 63 15.50 37.15 -7.36
N PRO A 64 15.43 37.36 -6.03
CA PRO A 64 16.29 38.32 -5.33
C PRO A 64 17.78 37.95 -5.41
N SER A 65 18.67 38.94 -5.35
CA SER A 65 20.12 38.82 -5.55
C SER A 65 20.95 38.32 -4.35
N HIS A 66 20.35 37.86 -3.24
CA HIS A 66 21.06 37.58 -1.98
C HIS A 66 20.93 36.16 -1.41
N TRP A 67 20.64 35.15 -2.25
CA TRP A 67 20.49 33.76 -1.82
C TRP A 67 21.87 33.10 -1.64
N LYS A 68 22.50 33.30 -0.47
CA LYS A 68 23.75 32.61 -0.11
C LYS A 68 23.50 31.13 0.21
N ARG A 69 24.25 30.25 -0.47
CA ARG A 69 24.36 28.78 -0.24
C ARG A 69 24.79 28.51 1.21
N ALA A 70 23.89 28.01 2.06
CA ALA A 70 24.25 27.43 3.35
C ALA A 70 23.88 25.94 3.34
N ALA A 71 24.89 25.08 3.26
CA ALA A 71 24.75 23.62 3.28
C ALA A 71 24.41 23.13 4.70
N TYR A 72 23.13 23.12 5.06
CA TYR A 72 22.67 22.45 6.27
C TYR A 72 22.44 20.97 5.95
N SER A 73 23.34 20.10 6.42
CA SER A 73 23.11 18.64 6.42
C SER A 73 22.56 18.24 7.80
N PRO A 74 21.24 18.01 7.94
CA PRO A 74 20.64 17.69 9.23
C PRO A 74 21.11 16.30 9.71
N ASN A 75 21.42 16.17 11.00
CA ASN A 75 21.65 14.88 11.64
C ASN A 75 20.32 14.16 11.93
N CYS A 76 20.38 12.86 12.21
CA CYS A 76 19.23 12.15 12.71
C CYS A 76 18.70 12.77 14.03
N ALA A 77 17.38 12.88 14.16
CA ALA A 77 16.74 13.46 15.35
C ALA A 77 17.01 12.67 16.65
N TYR A 78 17.43 11.41 16.54
CA TYR A 78 17.71 10.52 17.68
C TYR A 78 19.19 10.15 17.83
N CYS A 79 20.05 10.46 16.84
CA CYS A 79 21.50 10.23 16.93
C CYS A 79 22.30 11.12 16.00
N LYS A 80 23.62 11.14 16.14
CA LYS A 80 24.52 11.95 15.31
C LYS A 80 24.81 11.36 13.91
N SER A 81 24.08 10.33 13.49
CA SER A 81 24.30 9.68 12.19
C SER A 81 23.62 10.44 11.06
N ALA A 82 24.15 10.28 9.85
CA ALA A 82 23.53 10.80 8.63
C ALA A 82 22.09 10.28 8.48
N PRO A 83 21.16 11.13 8.04
CA PRO A 83 19.77 10.75 7.87
C PRO A 83 19.58 9.95 6.59
N ALA A 84 18.52 9.14 6.56
CA ALA A 84 18.07 8.40 5.38
C ALA A 84 16.67 8.79 4.92
N VAL A 85 15.82 9.27 5.84
CA VAL A 85 14.43 9.65 5.57
C VAL A 85 14.14 10.97 6.26
N TYR A 86 13.38 11.85 5.59
CA TYR A 86 12.79 13.05 6.20
C TYR A 86 11.27 12.85 6.34
N LEU A 87 10.72 13.25 7.49
CA LEU A 87 9.28 13.18 7.79
C LEU A 87 8.71 14.60 7.86
N PRO A 88 8.08 15.13 6.79
CA PRO A 88 7.63 16.53 6.73
C PRO A 88 6.66 16.91 7.84
N TYR A 89 5.68 16.03 8.13
CA TYR A 89 4.65 16.25 9.14
C TYR A 89 5.20 16.31 10.59
N ALA A 90 6.43 15.86 10.82
CA ALA A 90 7.10 15.90 12.12
C ALA A 90 8.34 16.79 12.12
N ALA A 91 8.72 17.34 10.96
CA ALA A 91 9.99 18.04 10.74
C ALA A 91 11.22 17.27 11.27
N GLN A 92 11.28 15.95 11.03
CA GLN A 92 12.31 15.07 11.57
C GLN A 92 13.12 14.37 10.47
N HIS A 93 14.45 14.40 10.60
CA HIS A 93 15.38 13.59 9.82
C HIS A 93 15.76 12.32 10.58
N LEU A 94 15.71 11.15 9.95
CA LEU A 94 15.92 9.86 10.60
C LEU A 94 16.93 9.01 9.85
N CYS A 95 17.94 8.48 10.54
CA CYS A 95 18.84 7.47 9.98
C CYS A 95 18.08 6.13 9.78
N PRO A 96 18.63 5.18 8.99
CA PRO A 96 17.94 3.92 8.67
C PRO A 96 17.44 3.15 9.90
N LYS A 97 18.27 3.08 10.95
CA LYS A 97 17.94 2.38 12.20
C LYS A 97 16.74 3.01 12.91
N HIS A 98 16.76 4.33 13.08
CA HIS A 98 15.69 5.04 13.81
C HIS A 98 14.39 5.11 13.00
N PHE A 99 14.48 5.20 11.68
CA PHE A 99 13.31 5.12 10.81
C PHE A 99 12.63 3.74 10.89
N ARG A 100 13.38 2.63 10.73
CA ARG A 100 12.82 1.27 10.86
C ARG A 100 12.14 1.05 12.21
N ARG A 101 12.79 1.44 13.30
CA ARG A 101 12.23 1.35 14.65
C ARG A 101 10.94 2.17 14.80
N LEU A 102 10.90 3.38 14.24
CA LEU A 102 9.69 4.21 14.28
C LEU A 102 8.55 3.57 13.48
N PHE A 103 8.85 3.07 12.28
CA PHE A 103 7.89 2.39 11.40
C PHE A 103 7.26 1.18 12.12
N GLU A 104 8.09 0.26 12.63
CA GLU A 104 7.64 -0.95 13.34
C GLU A 104 6.87 -0.61 14.62
N LYS A 105 7.31 0.42 15.37
CA LYS A 105 6.57 0.92 16.53
C LYS A 105 5.17 1.43 16.15
N ARG A 106 5.02 2.09 15.02
CA ARG A 106 3.71 2.55 14.52
C ARG A 106 2.83 1.37 14.11
N VAL A 107 3.36 0.39 13.37
CA VAL A 107 2.63 -0.84 13.02
C VAL A 107 2.16 -1.56 14.28
N LYS A 108 3.05 -1.76 15.26
CA LYS A 108 2.71 -2.39 16.55
C LYS A 108 1.59 -1.63 17.29
N ARG A 109 1.65 -0.30 17.29
CA ARG A 109 0.59 0.54 17.89
C ARG A 109 -0.73 0.30 17.18
N THR A 110 -0.76 0.37 15.84
CA THR A 110 -1.97 0.16 15.05
C THR A 110 -2.55 -1.25 15.26
N VAL A 111 -1.74 -2.30 15.22
CA VAL A 111 -2.19 -3.68 15.48
C VAL A 111 -2.83 -3.81 16.86
N ARG A 112 -2.21 -3.22 17.89
CA ARG A 112 -2.75 -3.23 19.25
C ARG A 112 -4.04 -2.42 19.39
N SER A 113 -4.08 -1.20 18.84
CA SER A 113 -5.25 -0.31 18.98
C SER A 113 -6.52 -0.86 18.34
N TYR A 114 -6.38 -1.67 17.29
CA TYR A 114 -7.49 -2.28 16.58
C TYR A 114 -7.66 -3.78 16.89
N GLY A 115 -6.90 -4.34 17.85
CA GLY A 115 -6.97 -5.77 18.18
C GLY A 115 -6.78 -6.69 16.98
N MET A 116 -5.89 -6.34 16.05
CA MET A 116 -5.83 -6.97 14.72
C MET A 116 -5.33 -8.42 14.75
N VAL A 117 -4.43 -8.75 15.69
CA VAL A 117 -3.87 -10.09 15.88
C VAL A 117 -3.69 -10.33 17.38
N LYS A 118 -3.91 -11.56 17.84
CA LYS A 118 -3.70 -12.00 19.22
C LYS A 118 -2.59 -13.05 19.31
N LYS A 119 -2.13 -13.29 20.54
CA LYS A 119 -1.11 -14.31 20.80
C LYS A 119 -1.66 -15.69 20.45
N GLY A 120 -0.90 -16.47 19.70
CA GLY A 120 -1.26 -17.83 19.29
C GLY A 120 -2.21 -17.93 18.10
N GLU A 121 -2.70 -16.82 17.56
CA GLU A 121 -3.48 -16.83 16.31
C GLU A 121 -2.61 -17.20 15.10
N ARG A 122 -3.25 -17.70 14.05
CA ARG A 122 -2.66 -17.94 12.73
C ARG A 122 -3.10 -16.86 11.76
N ALA A 123 -2.17 -15.99 11.36
CA ALA A 123 -2.43 -14.90 10.44
C ALA A 123 -1.83 -15.16 9.06
N GLY A 124 -2.58 -14.84 8.02
CA GLY A 124 -2.07 -14.79 6.64
C GLY A 124 -1.65 -13.38 6.25
N VAL A 125 -0.60 -13.23 5.45
CA VAL A 125 -0.29 -11.98 4.73
C VAL A 125 -0.55 -12.15 3.24
N ALA A 126 -1.40 -11.29 2.68
CA ALA A 126 -1.64 -11.24 1.25
C ALA A 126 -0.42 -10.60 0.55
N LEU A 127 0.42 -11.44 -0.07
CA LEU A 127 1.71 -11.07 -0.64
C LEU A 127 1.60 -10.93 -2.15
N SER A 128 1.46 -9.69 -2.63
CA SER A 128 1.37 -9.39 -4.07
C SER A 128 2.73 -9.27 -4.76
N GLY A 129 3.82 -9.22 -3.99
CA GLY A 129 5.18 -8.99 -4.51
C GLY A 129 5.53 -7.50 -4.71
N GLY A 130 4.62 -6.58 -4.36
CA GLY A 130 4.88 -5.14 -4.36
C GLY A 130 5.39 -4.62 -3.01
N LYS A 131 5.91 -3.38 -3.02
CA LYS A 131 6.52 -2.70 -1.86
C LYS A 131 5.66 -2.74 -0.58
N ASP A 132 4.35 -2.55 -0.70
CA ASP A 132 3.45 -2.46 0.45
C ASP A 132 3.27 -3.81 1.12
N SER A 133 3.06 -4.86 0.33
CA SER A 133 2.92 -6.23 0.85
C SER A 133 4.20 -6.76 1.47
N TYR A 134 5.38 -6.41 0.92
CA TYR A 134 6.66 -6.76 1.53
C TYR A 134 6.93 -6.00 2.82
N SER A 135 6.68 -4.69 2.83
CA SER A 135 6.82 -3.89 4.06
C SER A 135 5.92 -4.42 5.17
N LEU A 136 4.70 -4.83 4.81
CA LEU A 136 3.78 -5.48 5.73
C LEU A 136 4.34 -6.80 6.26
N LEU A 137 4.84 -7.68 5.39
CA LEU A 137 5.46 -8.95 5.78
C LEU A 137 6.57 -8.72 6.81
N HIS A 138 7.51 -7.82 6.53
CA HIS A 138 8.63 -7.51 7.43
C HIS A 138 8.17 -6.91 8.75
N ALA A 139 7.21 -5.99 8.73
CA ALA A 139 6.68 -5.40 9.95
C ALA A 139 5.94 -6.43 10.82
N LEU A 140 5.24 -7.39 10.21
CA LEU A 140 4.60 -8.50 10.92
C LEU A 140 5.64 -9.46 11.51
N ILE A 141 6.72 -9.76 10.80
CA ILE A 141 7.84 -10.57 11.33
C ILE A 141 8.46 -9.88 12.55
N SER A 142 8.77 -8.58 12.47
CA SER A 142 9.30 -7.80 13.61
C SER A 142 8.32 -7.82 14.80
N LEU A 143 7.01 -7.79 14.54
CA LEU A 143 5.99 -7.85 15.59
C LEU A 143 5.97 -9.18 16.36
N ARG A 144 6.33 -10.30 15.72
CA ARG A 144 6.30 -11.65 16.32
C ARG A 144 7.19 -11.78 17.56
N GLU A 145 8.26 -11.00 17.67
CA GLU A 145 9.13 -10.97 18.86
C GLU A 145 8.34 -10.53 20.10
N ALA A 146 7.46 -9.53 19.97
CA ALA A 146 6.71 -8.98 21.09
C ALA A 146 5.30 -9.57 21.24
N LEU A 147 4.75 -10.15 20.19
CA LEU A 147 3.44 -10.79 20.15
C LEU A 147 3.56 -12.06 19.31
N PRO A 148 3.84 -13.23 19.92
CA PRO A 148 4.00 -14.47 19.16
C PRO A 148 2.69 -14.94 18.51
N PHE A 149 2.69 -15.06 17.19
CA PHE A 149 1.62 -15.63 16.36
C PHE A 149 2.23 -16.38 15.17
N GLU A 150 1.46 -17.23 14.51
CA GLU A 150 1.87 -17.94 13.30
C GLU A 150 1.61 -17.08 12.07
N LEU A 151 2.57 -17.03 11.14
CA LEU A 151 2.47 -16.20 9.93
C LEU A 151 2.74 -17.03 8.69
N VAL A 152 1.77 -17.03 7.76
CA VAL A 152 1.91 -17.61 6.42
C VAL A 152 1.65 -16.55 5.36
N ALA A 153 2.25 -16.70 4.18
CA ALA A 153 2.02 -15.83 3.04
C ALA A 153 1.04 -16.47 2.05
N ILE A 154 0.10 -15.68 1.53
CA ILE A 154 -0.80 -16.09 0.44
C ILE A 154 -0.56 -15.17 -0.74
N THR A 155 -0.25 -15.75 -1.89
CA THR A 155 -0.11 -15.03 -3.16
C THR A 155 -1.17 -15.53 -4.13
N VAL A 156 -1.80 -14.59 -4.83
CA VAL A 156 -2.76 -14.90 -5.88
C VAL A 156 -2.14 -14.57 -7.22
N ASP A 157 -2.07 -15.57 -8.11
CA ASP A 157 -1.62 -15.43 -9.48
C ASP A 157 -2.82 -15.15 -10.39
N GLU A 158 -2.96 -13.93 -10.91
CA GLU A 158 -4.05 -13.61 -11.83
C GLU A 158 -3.81 -14.10 -13.25
N GLY A 159 -2.61 -14.61 -13.55
CA GLY A 159 -2.20 -15.06 -14.88
C GLY A 159 -1.92 -13.91 -15.85
N ILE A 160 -1.28 -12.82 -15.37
CA ILE A 160 -0.81 -11.70 -16.20
C ILE A 160 0.63 -11.99 -16.65
N PRO A 161 0.86 -12.29 -17.95
CA PRO A 161 2.19 -12.62 -18.46
C PRO A 161 3.21 -11.48 -18.26
N GLY A 162 4.47 -11.84 -17.98
CA GLY A 162 5.57 -10.87 -17.83
C GLY A 162 5.56 -10.03 -16.54
N TYR A 163 4.38 -9.80 -15.95
CA TYR A 163 4.22 -9.08 -14.68
C TYR A 163 4.26 -10.02 -13.48
N ARG A 164 3.35 -11.00 -13.43
CA ARG A 164 3.11 -11.78 -12.22
C ARG A 164 4.18 -12.85 -11.96
N ASN A 165 4.73 -13.47 -13.01
CA ASN A 165 5.73 -14.53 -12.91
C ASN A 165 6.97 -14.08 -12.12
N ARG A 166 7.50 -12.89 -12.47
CA ARG A 166 8.66 -12.30 -11.79
C ARG A 166 8.37 -12.00 -10.32
N ALA A 167 7.21 -11.41 -10.03
CA ALA A 167 6.79 -11.11 -8.67
C ALA A 167 6.68 -12.38 -7.80
N ILE A 168 6.15 -13.48 -8.37
CA ILE A 168 6.03 -14.78 -7.69
C ILE A 168 7.40 -15.38 -7.41
N GLU A 169 8.32 -15.42 -8.36
CA GLU A 169 9.67 -15.96 -8.14
C GLU A 169 10.43 -15.22 -7.03
N VAL A 170 10.36 -13.88 -7.06
CA VAL A 170 10.95 -13.04 -6.03
C VAL A 170 10.31 -13.35 -4.68
N SER A 171 8.98 -13.42 -4.59
CA SER A 171 8.28 -13.70 -3.32
C SER A 171 8.61 -15.08 -2.75
N LYS A 172 8.65 -16.13 -3.58
CA LYS A 172 9.08 -17.47 -3.20
C LYS A 172 10.46 -17.47 -2.57
N LYS A 173 11.43 -16.81 -3.22
CA LYS A 173 12.79 -16.71 -2.70
C LYS A 173 12.83 -16.01 -1.34
N ARG A 174 12.11 -14.89 -1.19
CA ARG A 174 12.08 -14.11 0.05
C ARG A 174 11.39 -14.83 1.19
N CYS A 175 10.25 -15.45 0.95
CA CYS A 175 9.54 -16.23 1.96
C CYS A 175 10.45 -17.36 2.50
N ARG A 176 11.20 -18.05 1.62
CA ARG A 176 12.21 -19.04 2.06
C ARG A 176 13.33 -18.42 2.91
N GLU A 177 13.90 -17.29 2.49
CA GLU A 177 14.96 -16.59 3.25
C GLU A 177 14.47 -16.13 4.64
N LEU A 178 13.18 -15.81 4.77
CA LEU A 178 12.56 -15.34 6.02
C LEU A 178 11.95 -16.46 6.86
N GLY A 179 11.99 -17.71 6.41
CA GLY A 179 11.36 -18.84 7.10
C GLY A 179 9.83 -18.73 7.17
N ILE A 180 9.21 -18.17 6.13
CA ILE A 180 7.76 -18.00 6.01
C ILE A 180 7.23 -18.96 4.95
N GLU A 181 6.24 -19.77 5.29
CA GLU A 181 5.52 -20.62 4.34
C GLU A 181 4.71 -19.74 3.39
N GLN A 182 4.75 -20.05 2.09
CA GLN A 182 3.98 -19.33 1.07
C GLN A 182 3.11 -20.29 0.27
N HIS A 183 1.81 -20.01 0.26
CA HIS A 183 0.83 -20.66 -0.61
C HIS A 183 0.52 -19.76 -1.80
N ILE A 184 0.50 -20.35 -3.01
CA ILE A 184 0.20 -19.64 -4.25
C ILE A 184 -1.01 -20.31 -4.87
N TYR A 185 -1.99 -19.50 -5.24
CA TYR A 185 -3.22 -19.94 -5.87
C TYR A 185 -3.45 -19.14 -7.14
N SER A 186 -3.80 -19.82 -8.23
CA SER A 186 -4.00 -19.15 -9.52
C SER A 186 -5.47 -18.92 -9.86
N PHE A 187 -5.75 -17.86 -10.61
CA PHE A 187 -7.06 -17.62 -11.20
C PHE A 187 -7.48 -18.77 -12.13
N ARG A 188 -6.51 -19.34 -12.85
CA ARG A 188 -6.73 -20.51 -13.71
C ARG A 188 -7.31 -21.68 -12.94
N GLU A 189 -6.71 -22.06 -11.82
CA GLU A 189 -7.15 -23.20 -11.02
C GLU A 189 -8.48 -22.92 -10.29
N GLU A 190 -8.64 -21.70 -9.77
CA GLU A 190 -9.77 -21.37 -8.90
C GLU A 190 -11.03 -20.93 -9.66
N HIS A 191 -10.88 -20.37 -10.85
CA HIS A 191 -11.99 -19.82 -11.65
C HIS A 191 -12.04 -20.35 -13.08
N GLY A 192 -11.09 -21.17 -13.51
CA GLY A 192 -10.99 -21.71 -14.88
C GLY A 192 -10.44 -20.72 -15.93
N LYS A 193 -10.34 -19.43 -15.60
CA LYS A 193 -9.93 -18.35 -16.52
C LYS A 193 -8.86 -17.46 -15.88
N THR A 194 -7.92 -16.95 -16.68
CA THR A 194 -6.98 -15.89 -16.22
C THR A 194 -7.60 -14.51 -16.40
N ILE A 195 -7.00 -13.49 -15.77
CA ILE A 195 -7.47 -12.11 -15.97
C ILE A 195 -7.23 -11.61 -17.40
N GLU A 196 -6.20 -12.14 -18.08
CA GLU A 196 -5.90 -11.79 -19.46
C GLU A 196 -7.01 -12.28 -20.39
N GLU A 197 -7.45 -13.53 -20.24
CA GLU A 197 -8.58 -14.05 -21.04
C GLU A 197 -9.89 -13.32 -20.76
N ILE A 198 -10.11 -12.86 -19.52
CA ILE A 198 -11.27 -12.03 -19.18
C ILE A 198 -11.17 -10.67 -19.88
N ALA A 199 -9.97 -10.08 -19.94
CA ALA A 199 -9.75 -8.81 -20.62
C ALA A 199 -10.00 -8.93 -22.14
N ASP A 200 -9.56 -10.02 -22.76
CA ASP A 200 -9.72 -10.29 -24.20
C ASP A 200 -11.19 -10.40 -24.63
N GLN A 201 -12.11 -10.70 -23.71
CA GLN A 201 -13.54 -10.76 -24.01
C GLN A 201 -14.22 -9.39 -24.11
N GLY A 202 -13.54 -8.30 -23.74
CA GLY A 202 -13.96 -6.93 -24.00
C GLY A 202 -15.24 -6.43 -23.30
N LYS A 203 -15.79 -7.18 -22.34
CA LYS A 203 -17.09 -6.86 -21.72
C LYS A 203 -17.03 -5.71 -20.70
N GLU A 204 -16.03 -5.67 -19.81
CA GLU A 204 -15.82 -4.55 -18.88
C GLU A 204 -14.34 -4.36 -18.50
N ASN A 205 -14.06 -3.35 -17.65
CA ASN A 205 -12.72 -3.11 -17.11
C ASN A 205 -12.20 -4.35 -16.32
N PRO A 206 -11.07 -4.96 -16.73
CA PRO A 206 -10.51 -6.15 -16.06
C PRO A 206 -10.25 -5.94 -14.57
N CYS A 207 -9.96 -4.71 -14.13
CA CYS A 207 -9.74 -4.42 -12.72
C CYS A 207 -10.99 -4.65 -11.84
N SER A 208 -12.20 -4.54 -12.40
CA SER A 208 -13.46 -4.84 -11.70
C SER A 208 -13.54 -6.32 -11.35
N TYR A 209 -13.27 -7.20 -12.32
CA TYR A 209 -13.21 -8.66 -12.15
C TYR A 209 -12.07 -9.06 -11.21
N CYS A 210 -10.85 -8.58 -11.50
CA CYS A 210 -9.64 -8.91 -10.74
C CYS A 210 -9.85 -8.69 -9.23
N GLY A 211 -10.42 -7.54 -8.84
CA GLY A 211 -10.67 -7.23 -7.44
C GLY A 211 -11.65 -8.20 -6.77
N VAL A 212 -12.75 -8.55 -7.44
CA VAL A 212 -13.78 -9.45 -6.89
C VAL A 212 -13.24 -10.87 -6.76
N LEU A 213 -12.65 -11.40 -7.84
CA LEU A 213 -12.12 -12.76 -7.91
C LEU A 213 -10.93 -12.97 -6.96
N ARG A 214 -10.00 -12.01 -6.87
CA ARG A 214 -8.87 -12.07 -5.92
C ARG A 214 -9.36 -12.11 -4.47
N ARG A 215 -10.37 -11.30 -4.11
CA ARG A 215 -10.93 -11.31 -2.75
C ARG A 215 -11.62 -12.62 -2.42
N LYS A 216 -12.28 -13.26 -3.39
CA LYS A 216 -12.88 -14.59 -3.22
C LYS A 216 -11.82 -15.64 -2.89
N ILE A 217 -10.74 -15.72 -3.69
CA ILE A 217 -9.62 -16.65 -3.44
C ILE A 217 -8.99 -16.40 -2.07
N LEU A 218 -8.65 -15.14 -1.76
CA LEU A 218 -8.02 -14.82 -0.47
C LEU A 218 -8.88 -15.28 0.71
N ASN A 219 -10.20 -15.09 0.64
CA ASN A 219 -11.11 -15.50 1.70
C ASN A 219 -11.24 -17.03 1.80
N SER A 220 -11.52 -17.72 0.69
CA SER A 220 -11.70 -19.18 0.70
C SER A 220 -10.42 -19.89 1.12
N LYS A 221 -9.27 -19.50 0.58
CA LYS A 221 -7.99 -20.13 0.89
C LYS A 221 -7.50 -19.83 2.29
N ALA A 222 -7.75 -18.63 2.82
CA ALA A 222 -7.49 -18.36 4.22
C ALA A 222 -8.32 -19.25 5.14
N ARG A 223 -9.58 -19.52 4.78
CA ARG A 223 -10.46 -20.44 5.54
C ARG A 223 -9.95 -21.88 5.45
N GLU A 224 -9.58 -22.36 4.26
CA GLU A 224 -9.00 -23.70 4.05
C GLU A 224 -7.70 -23.89 4.85
N LEU A 225 -6.89 -22.83 4.97
CA LEU A 225 -5.68 -22.79 5.79
C LEU A 225 -5.97 -22.55 7.29
N GLY A 226 -7.22 -22.46 7.73
CA GLY A 226 -7.55 -22.23 9.15
C GLY A 226 -6.95 -20.94 9.71
N LEU A 227 -6.92 -19.86 8.92
CA LEU A 227 -6.41 -18.56 9.35
C LEU A 227 -7.46 -17.76 10.11
N ASP A 228 -7.06 -17.16 11.23
CA ASP A 228 -7.92 -16.27 12.01
C ASP A 228 -8.10 -14.90 11.32
N LYS A 229 -7.07 -14.45 10.60
CA LYS A 229 -6.99 -13.10 10.01
C LYS A 229 -6.17 -13.09 8.71
N ILE A 230 -6.50 -12.17 7.81
CA ILE A 230 -5.68 -11.87 6.62
C ILE A 230 -5.20 -10.41 6.69
N ALA A 231 -3.89 -10.20 6.77
CA ALA A 231 -3.27 -8.90 6.67
C ALA A 231 -3.07 -8.47 5.21
N ILE A 232 -3.53 -7.27 4.87
CA ILE A 232 -3.38 -6.67 3.54
C ILE A 232 -2.59 -5.36 3.61
N GLY A 233 -1.76 -5.11 2.60
CA GLY A 233 -0.81 -3.98 2.56
C GLY A 233 -1.41 -2.60 2.30
N HIS A 234 -2.66 -2.34 2.71
CA HIS A 234 -3.26 -1.01 2.50
C HIS A 234 -2.68 -0.01 3.51
N ASN A 235 -2.14 1.09 3.00
CA ASN A 235 -1.46 2.13 3.76
C ASN A 235 -2.39 3.35 3.99
N LEU A 236 -1.89 4.41 4.63
CA LEU A 236 -2.66 5.63 4.93
C LEU A 236 -3.22 6.30 3.67
N ASP A 237 -2.45 6.31 2.59
CA ASP A 237 -2.86 6.90 1.32
C ASP A 237 -4.05 6.12 0.74
N ASP A 238 -4.05 4.79 0.84
CA ASP A 238 -5.19 3.95 0.41
C ASP A 238 -6.45 4.19 1.26
N VAL A 239 -6.28 4.41 2.57
CA VAL A 239 -7.39 4.77 3.48
C VAL A 239 -7.98 6.12 3.06
N ALA A 240 -7.14 7.14 2.89
CA ALA A 240 -7.58 8.49 2.50
C ALA A 240 -8.24 8.50 1.12
N GLN A 241 -7.68 7.77 0.15
CA GLN A 241 -8.29 7.61 -1.18
C GLN A 241 -9.65 6.92 -1.07
N THR A 242 -9.77 5.87 -0.26
CA THR A 242 -11.05 5.16 -0.08
C THR A 242 -12.09 6.05 0.59
N ALA A 243 -11.68 6.86 1.57
CA ALA A 243 -12.55 7.85 2.20
C ALA A 243 -13.12 8.83 1.18
N MET A 244 -12.25 9.44 0.37
CA MET A 244 -12.66 10.40 -0.67
C MET A 244 -13.52 9.74 -1.75
N LEU A 245 -13.17 8.54 -2.20
CA LEU A 245 -13.96 7.82 -3.21
C LEU A 245 -15.39 7.53 -2.74
N ASN A 246 -15.56 7.12 -1.48
CA ASN A 246 -16.88 6.87 -0.92
C ASN A 246 -17.69 8.16 -0.78
N LEU A 247 -17.05 9.29 -0.45
CA LEU A 247 -17.70 10.61 -0.43
C LEU A 247 -18.13 11.05 -1.83
N ILE A 248 -17.21 11.04 -2.79
CA ILE A 248 -17.45 11.48 -4.17
C ILE A 248 -18.57 10.66 -4.83
N ARG A 249 -18.64 9.36 -4.54
CA ARG A 249 -19.65 8.45 -5.09
C ARG A 249 -20.97 8.46 -4.33
N ASN A 250 -21.09 9.26 -3.27
CA ASN A 250 -22.26 9.26 -2.39
C ASN A 250 -22.58 7.86 -1.84
N GLU A 251 -21.56 7.14 -1.36
CA GLU A 251 -21.68 5.79 -0.79
C GLU A 251 -21.32 5.76 0.71
N PRO A 252 -21.95 6.57 1.59
CA PRO A 252 -21.53 6.71 2.99
C PRO A 252 -21.67 5.40 3.78
N LEU A 253 -22.60 4.51 3.41
CA LEU A 253 -22.75 3.18 4.04
C LEU A 253 -21.50 2.30 3.88
N ARG A 254 -20.66 2.56 2.87
CA ARG A 254 -19.40 1.83 2.68
C ARG A 254 -18.35 2.17 3.72
N PHE A 255 -18.49 3.27 4.47
CA PHE A 255 -17.63 3.59 5.61
C PHE A 255 -17.66 2.51 6.67
N ALA A 256 -18.85 1.99 6.98
CA ALA A 256 -19.05 0.99 8.02
C ALA A 256 -18.33 -0.33 7.72
N ARG A 257 -18.09 -0.64 6.43
CA ARG A 257 -17.52 -1.91 5.94
C ARG A 257 -15.99 -1.91 5.81
N PHE A 258 -15.31 -0.81 6.15
CA PHE A 258 -13.89 -0.67 5.83
C PHE A 258 -12.99 -1.53 6.73
N ASN A 259 -13.20 -1.54 8.05
CA ASN A 259 -12.29 -2.22 8.99
C ASN A 259 -12.69 -3.68 9.23
N GLU A 260 -13.79 -3.88 9.94
CA GLU A 260 -14.32 -5.20 10.28
C GLU A 260 -15.56 -5.50 9.43
N PRO A 261 -15.87 -6.78 9.20
CA PRO A 261 -17.15 -7.15 8.64
C PRO A 261 -18.27 -6.63 9.55
N LEU A 262 -19.36 -6.15 8.93
CA LEU A 262 -20.55 -5.71 9.68
C LEU A 262 -21.34 -6.87 10.29
N ILE A 263 -21.16 -8.06 9.72
CA ILE A 263 -21.85 -9.28 10.10
C ILE A 263 -20.76 -10.32 10.31
N GLU A 264 -20.71 -10.89 11.51
CA GLU A 264 -19.85 -12.03 11.79
C GLU A 264 -20.36 -13.25 11.04
N ASN A 265 -19.47 -13.95 10.35
CA ASN A 265 -19.79 -15.16 9.63
C ASN A 265 -18.52 -16.01 9.57
N GLU A 266 -18.61 -17.28 9.97
CA GLU A 266 -17.48 -18.20 10.02
C GLU A 266 -16.83 -18.43 8.65
N LYS A 267 -17.60 -18.27 7.56
CA LYS A 267 -17.10 -18.36 6.19
C LYS A 267 -16.31 -17.12 5.76
N LEU A 268 -16.35 -16.01 6.50
CA LEU A 268 -15.68 -14.74 6.16
C LEU A 268 -14.49 -14.45 7.07
N ILE A 269 -13.29 -14.64 6.55
CA ILE A 269 -12.06 -14.38 7.31
C ILE A 269 -11.82 -12.87 7.41
N PRO A 270 -11.70 -12.29 8.62
CA PRO A 270 -11.50 -10.86 8.79
C PRO A 270 -10.18 -10.38 8.18
N ARG A 271 -10.24 -9.21 7.52
CA ARG A 271 -9.07 -8.57 6.91
C ARG A 271 -8.58 -7.40 7.73
N ILE A 272 -7.28 -7.40 8.03
CA ILE A 272 -6.63 -6.38 8.85
C ILE A 272 -5.66 -5.54 8.01
N ARG A 273 -5.44 -4.29 8.41
CA ARG A 273 -4.60 -3.33 7.69
C ARG A 273 -3.55 -2.71 8.61
N PRO A 274 -2.48 -3.43 8.97
CA PRO A 274 -1.48 -2.94 9.91
C PRO A 274 -0.76 -1.65 9.47
N LEU A 275 -0.71 -1.37 8.16
CA LEU A 275 -0.08 -0.18 7.59
C LEU A 275 -1.02 1.04 7.48
N ARG A 276 -2.28 0.93 7.89
CA ARG A 276 -3.33 1.95 7.66
C ARG A 276 -3.01 3.37 8.17
N ASP A 277 -2.08 3.49 9.11
CA ASP A 277 -1.70 4.78 9.70
C ASP A 277 -0.33 5.26 9.19
N ILE A 278 0.26 4.60 8.20
CA ILE A 278 1.60 4.88 7.66
C ILE A 278 1.49 5.32 6.20
N ARG A 279 2.17 6.42 5.83
CA ARG A 279 2.15 6.95 4.47
C ARG A 279 2.82 6.01 3.48
N GLU A 280 2.35 5.97 2.25
CA GLU A 280 2.95 5.17 1.19
C GLU A 280 4.43 5.51 0.94
N LYS A 281 4.80 6.80 1.00
CA LYS A 281 6.21 7.23 0.90
C LYS A 281 7.07 6.59 2.01
N GLU A 282 6.53 6.46 3.22
CA GLU A 282 7.22 5.79 4.33
C GLU A 282 7.28 4.27 4.13
N VAL A 283 6.23 3.66 3.59
CA VAL A 283 6.21 2.23 3.23
C VAL A 283 7.27 1.92 2.17
N ALA A 284 7.37 2.74 1.13
CA ALA A 284 8.41 2.60 0.10
C ALA A 284 9.82 2.71 0.69
N ALA A 285 10.07 3.72 1.55
CA ALA A 285 11.35 3.88 2.23
C ALA A 285 11.69 2.67 3.12
N TYR A 286 10.70 2.10 3.83
CA TYR A 286 10.89 0.92 4.66
C TYR A 286 11.27 -0.31 3.84
N ALA A 287 10.60 -0.54 2.71
CA ALA A 287 10.94 -1.61 1.77
C ALA A 287 12.37 -1.45 1.22
N PHE A 288 12.73 -0.23 0.80
CA PHE A 288 14.06 0.07 0.27
C PHE A 288 15.17 -0.20 1.31
N LEU A 289 14.97 0.23 2.55
CA LEU A 289 15.93 0.06 3.64
C LEU A 289 16.14 -1.40 4.09
N HIS A 290 15.30 -2.32 3.64
CA HIS A 290 15.47 -3.75 3.82
C HIS A 290 16.11 -4.45 2.59
N GLY A 291 16.57 -3.67 1.60
CA GLY A 291 17.31 -4.19 0.44
C GLY A 291 16.44 -5.01 -0.51
N HIS A 292 15.15 -4.68 -0.60
CA HIS A 292 14.22 -5.46 -1.41
C HIS A 292 14.23 -5.02 -2.86
N ASN A 293 14.56 -5.97 -3.73
CA ASN A 293 14.11 -5.99 -5.12
C ASN A 293 12.66 -6.46 -5.13
N TYR A 294 11.70 -5.63 -4.70
CA TYR A 294 10.29 -5.91 -4.96
C TYR A 294 10.00 -5.72 -6.45
N ASP A 295 8.96 -6.39 -6.97
CA ASP A 295 8.54 -6.10 -8.34
C ASP A 295 7.83 -4.74 -8.35
N SER A 296 8.41 -3.83 -9.10
CA SER A 296 7.93 -2.47 -9.29
C SER A 296 7.16 -2.31 -10.60
N GLY A 297 6.99 -3.41 -11.34
CA GLY A 297 6.13 -3.48 -12.51
C GLY A 297 4.75 -2.90 -12.22
N ARG A 298 4.23 -2.13 -13.16
CA ARG A 298 2.84 -1.68 -13.13
C ARG A 298 1.99 -2.73 -13.84
N CYS A 299 0.87 -3.10 -13.23
CA CYS A 299 -0.12 -3.95 -13.90
C CYS A 299 -0.57 -3.23 -15.19
N PRO A 300 -0.55 -3.89 -16.37
CA PRO A 300 -0.92 -3.26 -17.64
C PRO A 300 -2.39 -2.79 -17.64
N HIS A 301 -3.25 -3.49 -16.89
CA HIS A 301 -4.67 -3.18 -16.78
C HIS A 301 -5.00 -2.05 -15.79
N ALA A 302 -4.00 -1.43 -15.14
CA ALA A 302 -4.20 -0.46 -14.06
C ALA A 302 -4.70 0.93 -14.50
N ALA A 303 -5.09 1.13 -15.77
CA ALA A 303 -5.38 2.44 -16.34
C ALA A 303 -6.69 3.09 -15.82
N THR A 304 -6.59 4.40 -15.59
CA THR A 304 -7.64 5.43 -15.48
C THR A 304 -8.90 5.10 -14.66
N ALA A 305 -8.71 4.75 -13.39
CA ALA A 305 -9.77 4.81 -12.40
C ALA A 305 -9.81 6.19 -11.72
N LEU A 306 -11.00 6.66 -11.31
CA LEU A 306 -11.20 7.82 -10.43
C LEU A 306 -10.22 7.85 -9.22
N ARG A 307 -9.82 6.67 -8.74
CA ARG A 307 -8.83 6.52 -7.67
C ARG A 307 -7.50 7.21 -7.99
N TRP A 308 -7.06 7.19 -9.26
CA TRP A 308 -5.82 7.84 -9.69
C TRP A 308 -5.91 9.36 -9.56
N SER A 309 -7.02 9.97 -10.02
CA SER A 309 -7.27 11.41 -9.86
C SER A 309 -7.32 11.78 -8.38
N VAL A 310 -8.06 11.02 -7.57
CA VAL A 310 -8.12 11.24 -6.11
C VAL A 310 -6.75 11.14 -5.46
N ARG A 311 -5.92 10.18 -5.88
CA ARG A 311 -4.54 10.05 -5.40
C ARG A 311 -3.71 11.29 -5.72
N HIS A 312 -3.80 11.81 -6.95
CA HIS A 312 -3.07 13.00 -7.37
C HIS A 312 -3.46 14.23 -6.52
N GLU A 313 -4.76 14.49 -6.37
CA GLU A 313 -5.26 15.60 -5.56
C GLU A 313 -4.86 15.48 -4.08
N LEU A 314 -4.96 14.27 -3.51
CA LEU A 314 -4.54 14.04 -2.13
C LEU A 314 -3.05 14.22 -1.92
N ASN A 315 -2.21 13.92 -2.91
CA ASN A 315 -0.77 14.18 -2.84
C ASN A 315 -0.52 15.69 -2.87
N SER A 316 -1.12 16.41 -3.81
CA SER A 316 -1.01 17.88 -3.91
C SER A 316 -1.40 18.57 -2.59
N LEU A 317 -2.52 18.15 -1.97
CA LEU A 317 -2.94 18.69 -0.68
C LEU A 317 -2.03 18.30 0.49
N GLU A 318 -1.47 17.10 0.50
CA GLU A 318 -0.51 16.68 1.54
C GLU A 318 0.79 17.48 1.46
N ASP A 319 1.24 17.83 0.24
CA ASP A 319 2.47 18.60 0.03
C ASP A 319 2.27 20.07 0.41
N GLN A 320 1.13 20.67 0.03
CA GLN A 320 0.77 22.05 0.44
C GLN A 320 0.46 22.14 1.94
N TYR A 321 -0.21 21.13 2.49
CA TYR A 321 -0.68 21.11 3.87
C TYR A 321 -0.37 19.75 4.53
N PRO A 322 0.85 19.56 5.08
CA PRO A 322 1.26 18.32 5.70
C PRO A 322 0.27 17.80 6.76
N GLY A 323 -0.04 16.51 6.70
CA GLY A 323 -1.00 15.85 7.59
C GLY A 323 -2.43 15.78 7.07
N THR A 324 -2.75 16.32 5.88
CA THR A 324 -4.07 16.23 5.24
C THR A 324 -4.60 14.80 5.17
N LYS A 325 -3.81 13.84 4.68
CA LYS A 325 -4.21 12.43 4.58
C LYS A 325 -4.54 11.83 5.94
N SER A 326 -3.77 12.18 6.98
CA SER A 326 -4.01 11.74 8.35
C SER A 326 -5.31 12.32 8.91
N ARG A 327 -5.61 13.60 8.65
CA ARG A 327 -6.87 14.24 9.04
C ARG A 327 -8.06 13.60 8.33
N ILE A 328 -7.96 13.34 7.02
CA ILE A 328 -9.01 12.66 6.25
C ILE A 328 -9.26 11.26 6.79
N ALA A 329 -8.20 10.47 7.05
CA ALA A 329 -8.35 9.14 7.63
C ALA A 329 -8.95 9.17 9.06
N SER A 330 -8.63 10.20 9.84
CA SER A 330 -9.25 10.42 11.16
C SER A 330 -10.73 10.73 11.03
N SER A 331 -11.13 11.66 10.15
CA SER A 331 -12.54 11.97 9.88
C SER A 331 -13.29 10.73 9.39
N PHE A 332 -12.66 9.92 8.54
CA PHE A 332 -13.21 8.66 8.07
C PHE A 332 -13.48 7.67 9.21
N ASN A 333 -12.59 7.57 10.19
CA ASN A 333 -12.81 6.74 11.39
C ASN A 333 -14.00 7.24 12.22
N THR A 334 -14.11 8.56 12.42
CA THR A 334 -15.26 9.16 13.13
C THR A 334 -16.57 8.87 12.40
N LEU A 335 -16.62 9.12 11.09
CA LEU A 335 -17.80 8.86 10.26
C LEU A 335 -18.15 7.37 10.24
N GLN A 336 -17.15 6.48 10.21
CA GLN A 336 -17.38 5.06 10.31
C GLN A 336 -18.11 4.68 11.61
N GLY A 337 -17.73 5.27 12.76
CA GLY A 337 -18.41 5.04 14.03
C GLY A 337 -19.89 5.44 13.96
N ILE A 338 -20.16 6.67 13.50
CA ILE A 338 -21.52 7.21 13.34
C ILE A 338 -22.38 6.31 12.42
N VAL A 339 -21.83 5.90 11.27
CA VAL A 339 -22.55 5.04 10.31
C VAL A 339 -22.73 3.62 10.87
N LYS A 340 -21.75 3.07 11.59
CA LYS A 340 -21.92 1.77 12.26
C LYS A 340 -23.05 1.83 13.29
N ASP A 341 -23.11 2.90 14.09
CA ASP A 341 -24.15 3.07 15.10
C ASP A 341 -25.55 3.19 14.48
N SER A 342 -25.69 3.92 13.37
CA SER A 342 -26.98 4.01 12.65
C SER A 342 -27.40 2.72 11.94
N LEU A 343 -26.47 1.78 11.75
CA LEU A 343 -26.74 0.46 11.19
C LEU A 343 -27.05 -0.60 12.24
N LYS A 344 -26.79 -0.37 13.53
CA LYS A 344 -27.06 -1.36 14.60
C LYS A 344 -28.55 -1.74 14.70
N GLU A 345 -29.43 -0.79 14.39
CA GLU A 345 -30.88 -1.00 14.38
C GLU A 345 -31.37 -1.75 13.14
N LYS A 346 -30.53 -1.89 12.11
CA LYS A 346 -30.85 -2.65 10.90
C LYS A 346 -30.29 -4.06 11.03
N ARG A 347 -31.18 -5.05 11.03
CA ARG A 347 -30.79 -6.46 10.94
C ARG A 347 -30.23 -6.72 9.54
N LEU A 348 -28.91 -6.60 9.41
CA LEU A 348 -28.22 -6.93 8.17
C LEU A 348 -28.03 -8.45 8.13
N GLU A 349 -28.61 -9.11 7.14
CA GLU A 349 -28.48 -10.56 6.95
C GLU A 349 -27.64 -10.87 5.71
N LEU A 350 -26.88 -11.96 5.77
CA LEU A 350 -26.17 -12.52 4.62
C LEU A 350 -26.96 -13.72 4.10
N ASN A 351 -27.15 -13.77 2.79
CA ASN A 351 -27.63 -14.96 2.11
C ASN A 351 -26.45 -15.90 1.82
N GLU A 352 -26.76 -17.14 1.48
CA GLU A 352 -25.80 -18.05 0.86
C GLU A 352 -25.98 -18.05 -0.66
N CYS A 353 -24.87 -17.90 -1.39
CA CYS A 353 -24.88 -17.94 -2.84
C CYS A 353 -25.38 -19.29 -3.35
N ARG A 354 -26.45 -19.33 -4.13
CA ARG A 354 -27.01 -20.59 -4.68
C ARG A 354 -26.05 -21.40 -5.56
N ILE A 355 -24.96 -20.77 -6.05
CA ILE A 355 -23.99 -21.42 -6.96
C ILE A 355 -22.78 -21.97 -6.19
N CYS A 356 -22.24 -21.23 -5.21
CA CYS A 356 -21.00 -21.63 -4.52
C CYS A 356 -21.11 -21.72 -2.99
N GLY A 357 -22.28 -21.45 -2.41
CA GLY A 357 -22.50 -21.51 -0.97
C GLY A 357 -21.76 -20.45 -0.13
N GLU A 358 -21.05 -19.51 -0.77
CA GLU A 358 -20.36 -18.42 -0.08
C GLU A 358 -21.34 -17.31 0.36
N PRO A 359 -21.07 -16.62 1.48
CA PRO A 359 -21.93 -15.53 1.95
C PRO A 359 -22.01 -14.36 0.96
N CYS A 360 -23.21 -13.86 0.69
CA CYS A 360 -23.43 -12.70 -0.17
C CYS A 360 -24.69 -11.90 0.22
N SER A 361 -24.83 -10.71 -0.36
CA SER A 361 -25.98 -9.82 -0.12
C SER A 361 -27.19 -10.12 -1.02
N GLU A 362 -27.05 -11.02 -1.98
CA GLU A 362 -28.07 -11.36 -2.99
C GLU A 362 -28.16 -12.90 -3.12
N GLU A 363 -29.02 -13.43 -3.99
CA GLU A 363 -29.14 -14.89 -4.22
C GLU A 363 -27.88 -15.51 -4.86
N VAL A 364 -27.17 -14.73 -5.68
CA VAL A 364 -25.93 -15.13 -6.35
C VAL A 364 -24.85 -14.11 -6.03
N CYS A 365 -23.70 -14.57 -5.53
CA CYS A 365 -22.59 -13.67 -5.23
C CYS A 365 -22.03 -13.02 -6.51
N MET A 366 -21.47 -11.81 -6.36
CA MET A 366 -20.91 -11.03 -7.48
C MET A 366 -19.87 -11.81 -8.29
N ALA A 367 -19.05 -12.63 -7.64
CA ALA A 367 -18.05 -13.44 -8.33
C ALA A 367 -18.68 -14.48 -9.27
N CYS A 368 -19.75 -15.15 -8.82
CA CYS A 368 -20.46 -16.12 -9.65
C CYS A 368 -21.21 -15.44 -10.79
N LYS A 369 -21.84 -14.28 -10.55
CA LYS A 369 -22.47 -13.49 -11.62
C LYS A 369 -21.46 -13.13 -12.71
N MET A 370 -20.36 -12.49 -12.31
CA MET A 370 -19.25 -12.12 -13.20
C MET A 370 -18.73 -13.31 -14.01
N LEU A 371 -18.57 -14.49 -13.41
CA LEU A 371 -18.08 -15.67 -14.13
C LEU A 371 -19.13 -16.29 -15.05
N SER A 372 -20.41 -16.23 -14.70
CA SER A 372 -21.51 -16.68 -15.57
C SER A 372 -21.72 -15.78 -16.78
N ASP A 373 -21.37 -14.50 -16.66
CA ASP A 373 -21.48 -13.51 -17.74
C ASP A 373 -20.32 -13.59 -18.75
N LEU A 374 -19.28 -14.38 -18.48
CA LEU A 374 -18.09 -14.58 -19.33
C LEU A 374 -18.15 -15.87 -20.12
#